data_AF-A0A922WU54-F1
#
_entry.id   AF-A0A922WU54-F1
#
_cell.length_a   1.000
_cell.length_b   1.000
_cell.length_c   1.000
_cell.angle_alpha   90.00
_cell.angle_beta   90.00
_cell.angle_gamma   90.00
#
_symmetry.space_group_name_H-M   'P 1'
#
loop_
_entity.id
_entity.type
_entity.pdbx_description
1 polymer ?
#
loop_
_entity_poly.entity_id
_entity_poly.type
_entity_poly.pdbx_seq_one_letter_code
_entity_poly.pdbx_strand_id
1 'polypeptide(L)' 'MIAKLFIDHPRTIGETYGQHARTALSFGWRMMVGGVACMVHAVVPGLFIKTASRTVVQLDAEMRGRKPSPEAEEFAYVI' A
#
# COMPACT_ATOMS: atom_id res chain seq x y z
N MET A 1 20.43 -14.66 -0.57
CA MET A 1 19.04 -14.50 -1.08
C MET A 1 18.11 -13.91 -0.03
N ILE A 2 18.00 -14.48 1.18
CA ILE A 2 17.13 -13.97 2.26
C ILE A 2 17.44 -12.50 2.63
N ALA A 3 18.71 -12.13 2.83
CA ALA A 3 19.07 -10.74 3.15
C ALA A 3 18.61 -9.73 2.08
N LYS A 4 18.72 -10.07 0.79
CA LYS A 4 18.27 -9.20 -0.30
C LYS A 4 16.76 -8.92 -0.25
N LEU A 5 15.97 -9.93 0.08
CA LEU A 5 14.50 -9.85 0.09
C LEU A 5 13.96 -9.14 1.34
N PHE A 6 14.57 -9.37 2.50
CA PHE A 6 14.00 -8.96 3.79
C PHE A 6 14.76 -7.81 4.46
N ILE A 7 16.00 -7.53 4.07
CA ILE A 7 16.86 -6.56 4.72
C ILE A 7 17.25 -5.44 3.75
N ASP A 8 17.74 -5.79 2.56
CA ASP A 8 18.24 -4.79 1.61
C ASP A 8 17.09 -3.95 1.04
N HIS A 9 15.96 -4.58 0.71
CA HIS A 9 14.79 -3.88 0.16
C HIS A 9 14.17 -2.83 1.11
N PRO A 10 13.82 -3.14 2.39
CA PRO A 10 13.37 -2.10 3.32
C PRO A 10 14.39 -0.97 3.51
N ARG A 11 15.69 -1.30 3.49
CA ARG A 11 16.77 -0.32 3.63
C ARG A 11 16.89 0.62 2.44
N THR A 12 16.55 0.21 1.21
CA THR A 12 16.60 1.11 0.04
C THR A 12 15.62 2.28 0.16
N ILE A 13 14.61 2.15 1.01
CA ILE A 13 13.63 3.20 1.31
C ILE A 13 13.73 3.74 2.75
N GLY A 14 14.83 3.42 3.47
CA GLY A 14 15.10 3.94 4.81
C GLY A 14 14.31 3.29 5.94
N GLU A 15 13.73 2.10 5.73
CA GLU A 15 12.90 1.40 6.70
C GLU A 15 13.59 0.17 7.29
N THR A 16 13.26 -0.14 8.56
CA THR A 16 13.51 -1.47 9.11
C THR A 16 12.48 -2.46 8.55
N TYR A 17 12.83 -3.75 8.52
CA TYR A 17 11.90 -4.80 8.07
C TYR A 17 10.54 -4.74 8.79
N GLY A 18 10.52 -4.50 10.10
CA GLY A 18 9.27 -4.41 10.87
C GLY A 18 8.40 -3.22 10.48
N GLN A 19 9.00 -2.06 10.18
CA GLN A 19 8.27 -0.89 9.70
C GLN A 19 7.68 -1.15 8.31
N HIS A 20 8.49 -1.68 7.41
CA HIS A 20 8.08 -2.01 6.05
C HIS A 20 6.96 -3.06 6.04
N ALA A 21 7.15 -4.17 6.74
CA ALA A 21 6.14 -5.23 6.84
C ALA A 21 4.82 -4.73 7.44
N ARG A 22 4.86 -3.90 8.49
CA ARG A 22 3.65 -3.30 9.08
C ARG A 22 2.90 -2.44 8.06
N THR A 23 3.61 -1.63 7.28
CA THR A 23 2.97 -0.78 6.29
C THR A 23 2.42 -1.59 5.13
N ALA A 24 3.20 -2.52 4.57
CA ALA A 24 2.74 -3.43 3.53
C ALA A 24 1.48 -4.20 3.93
N LEU A 25 1.44 -4.74 5.16
CA LEU A 25 0.26 -5.42 5.69
C LEU A 25 -0.95 -4.48 5.85
N SER A 26 -0.74 -3.24 6.32
CA SER A 26 -1.79 -2.22 6.44
C SER A 26 -2.40 -1.87 5.08
N PHE A 27 -1.55 -1.64 4.07
CA PHE A 27 -1.97 -1.38 2.70
C PHE A 27 -2.73 -2.57 2.12
N GLY A 28 -2.17 -3.78 2.21
CA GLY A 28 -2.81 -5.00 1.71
C GLY A 28 -4.19 -5.23 2.31
N TRP A 29 -4.33 -5.09 3.64
CA TRP A 29 -5.62 -5.21 4.31
C TRP A 29 -6.65 -4.19 3.80
N ARG A 30 -6.25 -2.92 3.67
CA ARG A 30 -7.14 -1.86 3.17
C ARG A 30 -7.53 -2.10 1.70
N MET A 31 -6.58 -2.53 0.86
CA MET A 31 -6.86 -2.91 -0.53
C MET A 31 -7.87 -4.05 -0.61
N MET A 32 -7.73 -5.09 0.22
CA MET A 32 -8.70 -6.20 0.30
C MET A 32 -10.09 -5.71 0.69
N VAL A 33 -10.19 -4.92 1.77
CA VAL A 33 -11.48 -4.38 2.23
C VAL A 33 -12.11 -3.46 1.18
N GLY A 34 -11.31 -2.59 0.54
CA GLY A 34 -11.77 -1.71 -0.54
C GLY A 34 -12.25 -2.48 -1.76
N GLY A 35 -11.53 -3.55 -2.14
CA GLY A 35 -11.89 -4.45 -3.23
C GLY A 35 -13.20 -5.20 -2.95
N VAL A 36 -13.33 -5.82 -1.78
CA VAL A 36 -14.58 -6.49 -1.35
C VAL A 36 -15.74 -5.50 -1.32
N ALA A 37 -15.53 -4.30 -0.79
CA ALA A 37 -16.54 -3.24 -0.78
C ALA A 37 -16.98 -2.85 -2.21
N CYS A 38 -16.05 -2.76 -3.16
CA CYS A 38 -16.34 -2.50 -4.57
C CYS A 38 -17.18 -3.64 -5.19
N MET A 39 -16.81 -4.89 -4.93
CA MET A 39 -17.55 -6.06 -5.42
C MET A 39 -18.98 -6.11 -4.86
N VAL A 40 -19.16 -5.85 -3.56
CA VAL A 40 -20.50 -5.78 -2.96
C VAL A 40 -21.31 -4.62 -3.54
N HIS A 41 -20.68 -3.45 -3.75
CA HIS A 41 -21.33 -2.30 -4.39
C HIS A 41 -21.82 -2.62 -5.82
N ALA A 42 -21.05 -3.40 -6.59
CA ALA A 42 -21.45 -3.82 -7.93
C ALA A 42 -22.71 -4.70 -7.93
N VAL A 43 -22.94 -5.48 -6.85
CA VAL A 43 -24.16 -6.29 -6.68
C VAL A 43 -25.30 -5.45 -6.07
N VAL A 44 -24.98 -4.58 -5.12
CA VAL A 44 -25.94 -3.73 -4.39
C VAL A 44 -25.44 -2.28 -4.39
N PRO A 45 -25.84 -1.45 -5.38
CA PRO A 45 -25.32 -0.09 -5.55
C PRO A 45 -25.52 0.85 -4.34
N GLY A 46 -26.48 0.56 -3.46
CA GLY A 46 -26.70 1.33 -2.23
C GLY A 46 -25.67 1.08 -1.12
N LEU A 47 -24.88 0.02 -1.20
CA LEU A 47 -23.88 -0.33 -0.19
C LEU A 47 -22.49 0.16 -0.58
N PHE A 48 -21.71 0.57 0.42
CA PHE A 48 -20.30 0.94 0.29
C PHE A 48 -19.95 1.98 -0.80
N ILE A 49 -20.89 2.85 -1.15
CA ILE A 49 -20.86 3.82 -2.27
C ILE A 49 -19.52 4.52 -2.49
N LYS A 50 -18.83 4.89 -1.39
CA LYS A 50 -17.57 5.65 -1.44
C LYS A 50 -16.40 4.91 -0.81
N THR A 51 -16.59 3.68 -0.33
CA THR A 51 -15.57 2.96 0.46
C THR A 51 -14.35 2.65 -0.40
N ALA A 52 -14.54 2.00 -1.56
CA ALA A 52 -13.44 1.65 -2.45
C ALA A 52 -12.66 2.90 -2.93
N SER A 53 -13.36 3.92 -3.42
CA SER A 53 -12.73 5.14 -3.93
C SER A 53 -11.96 5.90 -2.85
N ARG A 54 -12.52 6.03 -1.63
CA ARG A 54 -11.80 6.66 -0.50
C ARG A 54 -10.56 5.87 -0.12
N THR A 55 -10.65 4.55 -0.09
CA THR A 55 -9.51 3.68 0.20
C THR A 55 -8.40 3.89 -0.83
N VAL A 56 -8.72 3.88 -2.13
CA VAL A 56 -7.72 4.11 -3.20
C VAL A 56 -7.06 5.48 -3.06
N VAL A 57 -7.84 6.55 -2.86
CA VAL A 57 -7.31 7.92 -2.72
C VAL A 57 -6.39 8.05 -1.51
N GLN A 58 -6.75 7.45 -0.38
CA GLN A 58 -5.92 7.47 0.82
C GLN A 58 -4.61 6.69 0.62
N LEU A 59 -4.68 5.49 0.03
CA LEU A 59 -3.50 4.67 -0.23
C LEU A 59 -2.56 5.38 -1.23
N ASP A 60 -3.09 6.01 -2.28
CA ASP A 60 -2.29 6.81 -3.23
C ASP A 60 -1.60 8.00 -2.55
N ALA A 61 -2.31 8.74 -1.71
CA ALA A 61 -1.74 9.85 -0.96
C ALA A 61 -0.62 9.37 -0.01
N GLU A 62 -0.82 8.26 0.69
CA GLU A 62 0.18 7.66 1.59
C GLU A 62 1.40 7.14 0.81
N MET A 63 1.22 6.50 -0.36
CA MET A 63 2.33 6.08 -1.23
C MET A 63 3.16 7.28 -1.70
N ARG A 64 2.51 8.34 -2.19
CA ARG A 64 3.19 9.56 -2.65
C ARG A 64 3.89 10.31 -1.52
N GLY A 65 3.48 10.12 -0.27
CA GLY A 65 4.14 10.67 0.91
C GLY A 65 5.42 9.90 1.31
N ARG A 66 5.57 8.65 0.86
CA ARG A 66 6.69 7.76 1.19
C ARG A 66 7.83 7.80 0.15
N LYS A 67 7.96 8.89 -0.63
CA LYS A 67 9.00 9.00 -1.67
C LYS A 67 10.38 8.64 -1.13
N PRO A 68 11.11 7.72 -1.77
CA PRO A 68 12.48 7.40 -1.40
C PRO A 68 13.42 8.53 -1.86
N SER A 69 14.71 8.43 -1.52
CA SER A 69 15.72 9.37 -2.00
C SER A 69 15.74 9.41 -3.54
N PRO A 70 16.24 10.50 -4.17
CA PRO A 70 16.29 10.62 -5.64
C PRO A 70 16.99 9.46 -6.36
N GLU A 71 17.85 8.73 -5.65
CA GLU A 71 18.60 7.56 -6.14
C GLU A 71 17.75 6.28 -6.23
N ALA A 72 16.55 6.28 -5.64
CA ALA A 72 15.65 5.14 -5.50
C ALA A 72 14.29 5.38 -6.18
N GLU A 73 14.23 6.22 -7.21
CA GLU A 73 13.02 6.48 -8.01
C GLU A 73 12.35 5.20 -8.54
N GLU A 74 13.13 4.14 -8.82
CA GLU A 74 12.61 2.82 -9.21
C GLU A 74 11.68 2.20 -8.14
N PHE A 75 11.86 2.59 -6.87
CA PHE A 75 11.07 2.14 -5.72
C PHE A 75 10.01 3.13 -5.26
N ALA A 76 9.78 4.23 -5.98
CA ALA A 76 8.88 5.32 -5.56
C ALA A 76 7.40 4.92 -5.35
N TYR A 77 7.03 3.70 -5.74
CA TYR A 77 5.70 3.12 -5.53
C TYR A 77 5.73 1.77 -4.81
N VAL A 78 6.86 1.39 -4.20
CA VAL A 78 6.97 0.10 -3.52
C VAL A 78 6.57 0.26 -2.04
N ILE A 79 5.61 -0.57 -1.62
CA ILE A 79 5.00 -0.54 -0.29
C ILE A 79 5.67 -1.56 0.62
#